data_AF-A0A1Q8WND4-F1
#
_entry.id   AF-A0A1Q8WND4-F1
#
_cell.length_a   1.000
_cell.length_b   1.000
_cell.length_c   1.000
_cell.angle_alpha   90.00
_cell.angle_beta   90.00
_cell.angle_gamma   90.00
#
_symmetry.space_group_name_H-M   'P 1'
#
loop_
_entity.id
_entity.type
_entity.pdbx_description
1 polymer ?
#
loop_
_entity_poly.entity_id
_entity_poly.type
_entity_poly.pdbx_seq_one_letter_code
_entity_poly.pdbx_strand_id
1 'polypeptide(L)'
;MDSRTSGTLISSPDGRHVSVLLHVTAFYKSNANYPDITIYSRSTHVVVLDARTGDVVRQEKLPDLVLGQALTNNALAVETAQDFFPGGSGRGKLHVFSLEKKSDPAAEIPVDQWLVGASRTTLLLSSETALQGRVSEFPDTTTVTQLDIHGHVVNTIPNVREIVFGGWIRTVPTSSNESEHDAEASEKSNLLHVDTGAKVDVSGKLAWISDTPTGTGVFVQDEVHTDDGKTEYVPVFWLSSTDDGHPHTENLEQFKDE
;
A
#
# COMPACT_ATOMS: atom_id res chain seq x y z
N MET A 1 32.41 6.70 -12.16
CA MET A 1 31.14 5.95 -12.20
C MET A 1 30.12 6.84 -11.56
N ASP A 2 29.13 7.32 -12.32
CA ASP A 2 28.03 8.11 -11.76
C ASP A 2 26.87 7.11 -11.57
N SER A 3 26.43 6.88 -10.33
CA SER A 3 25.25 6.04 -10.03
C SER A 3 24.06 6.93 -9.70
N ARG A 4 22.90 6.64 -10.28
CA ARG A 4 21.61 7.24 -9.86
C ARG A 4 20.78 6.19 -9.14
N THR A 5 20.26 6.54 -7.98
CA THR A 5 19.33 5.74 -7.18
C THR A 5 17.97 6.41 -7.15
N SER A 6 16.95 5.67 -7.55
CA SER A 6 15.54 5.99 -7.26
C SER A 6 15.03 4.95 -6.27
N GLY A 7 14.09 5.33 -5.40
CA GLY A 7 13.53 4.41 -4.44
C GLY A 7 12.12 4.73 -3.98
N THR A 8 11.44 3.67 -3.57
CA THR A 8 10.09 3.71 -3.01
C THR A 8 10.18 3.36 -1.53
N LEU A 9 9.39 4.06 -0.70
CA LEU A 9 9.28 3.84 0.73
C LEU A 9 7.87 3.36 1.06
N ILE A 10 7.77 2.27 1.82
CA ILE A 10 6.51 1.74 2.33
C ILE A 10 6.67 1.41 3.83
N SER A 11 5.58 1.43 4.59
CA SER A 11 5.55 1.01 6.00
C SER A 11 4.63 -0.17 6.22
N SER A 12 4.91 -0.98 7.25
CA SER A 12 3.98 -2.00 7.73
C SER A 12 2.73 -1.36 8.33
N PRO A 13 1.58 -2.06 8.35
CA PRO A 13 0.33 -1.54 8.89
C PRO A 13 0.45 -0.96 10.30
N ASP A 14 1.21 -1.61 11.20
CA ASP A 14 1.47 -1.15 12.57
C ASP A 14 2.49 0.01 12.67
N GLY A 15 3.03 0.48 11.54
CA GLY A 15 4.06 1.52 11.47
C GLY A 15 5.44 1.10 11.98
N ARG A 16 5.62 -0.15 12.41
CA ARG A 16 6.86 -0.61 13.04
C ARG A 16 8.00 -0.80 12.05
N HIS A 17 7.72 -1.20 10.83
CA HIS A 17 8.72 -1.50 9.83
C HIS A 17 8.59 -0.57 8.63
N VAL A 18 9.73 -0.15 8.08
CA VAL A 18 9.79 0.66 6.86
C VAL A 18 10.69 -0.05 5.86
N SER A 19 10.22 -0.25 4.64
CA SER A 19 11.00 -0.82 3.54
C SER A 19 11.40 0.25 2.54
N VAL A 20 12.67 0.24 2.18
CA VAL A 20 13.27 1.09 1.16
C VAL A 20 13.78 0.20 0.04
N LEU A 21 13.27 0.44 -1.17
CA LEU A 21 13.70 -0.23 -2.37
C LEU A 21 14.63 0.70 -3.14
N LEU A 22 15.81 0.24 -3.50
CA LEU A 22 16.87 1.01 -4.15
C LEU A 22 17.20 0.39 -5.50
N HIS A 23 16.85 1.10 -6.58
CA HIS A 23 17.29 0.73 -7.91
C HIS A 23 18.68 1.29 -8.16
N VAL A 24 19.67 0.40 -8.25
CA VAL A 24 21.05 0.76 -8.54
C VAL A 24 21.33 0.47 -10.00
N THR A 25 21.59 1.52 -10.78
CA THR A 25 22.10 1.39 -12.16
C THR A 25 23.53 1.90 -12.22
N ALA A 26 24.44 1.04 -12.69
CA ALA A 26 25.83 1.40 -12.92
C ALA A 26 26.07 1.68 -14.40
N PHE A 27 26.69 2.83 -14.67
CA PHE A 27 27.04 3.29 -16.01
C PHE A 27 28.56 3.44 -16.13
N TYR A 28 29.08 3.19 -17.33
CA TYR A 28 30.40 3.68 -17.71
C TYR A 28 30.29 4.53 -18.99
N LYS A 29 31.13 5.56 -19.07
CA LYS A 29 31.25 6.39 -20.28
C LYS A 29 32.28 5.73 -21.19
N SER A 30 31.87 5.29 -22.37
CA SER A 30 32.82 4.85 -23.38
C SER A 30 33.29 6.07 -24.17
N ASN A 31 34.59 6.37 -24.07
CA ASN A 31 35.34 7.35 -24.86
C ASN A 31 35.00 8.85 -24.65
N ALA A 32 36.04 9.69 -24.56
CA ALA A 32 35.91 11.11 -24.22
C ALA A 32 35.32 11.99 -25.34
N ASN A 33 35.36 11.50 -26.58
CA ASN A 33 34.98 12.27 -27.77
C ASN A 33 33.52 12.05 -28.22
N TYR A 34 32.87 10.98 -27.75
CA TYR A 34 31.47 10.67 -28.00
C TYR A 34 30.93 9.95 -26.75
N PRO A 35 30.31 10.65 -25.80
CA PRO A 35 29.87 10.04 -24.54
C PRO A 35 28.64 9.18 -24.80
N ASP A 36 28.85 7.92 -25.19
CA ASP A 36 27.80 6.92 -25.15
C ASP A 36 27.67 6.40 -23.70
N ILE A 37 26.44 6.37 -23.18
CA ILE A 37 26.15 5.93 -21.82
C ILE A 37 25.74 4.46 -21.90
N THR A 38 26.66 3.55 -21.58
CA THR A 38 26.35 2.12 -21.52
C THR A 38 25.97 1.72 -20.09
N ILE A 39 24.81 1.08 -19.95
CA ILE A 39 24.39 0.44 -18.70
C ILE A 39 25.14 -0.89 -18.58
N TYR A 40 25.91 -1.06 -17.52
CA TYR A 40 26.69 -2.28 -17.30
C TYR A 40 26.04 -3.23 -16.28
N SER A 41 25.38 -2.69 -15.25
CA SER A 41 24.64 -3.49 -14.30
C SER A 41 23.41 -2.76 -13.77
N ARG A 42 22.33 -3.52 -13.58
CA ARG A 42 21.17 -3.12 -12.78
C ARG A 42 21.05 -4.10 -11.63
N SER A 43 20.79 -3.60 -10.44
CA SER A 43 20.44 -4.42 -9.28
C SER A 43 19.49 -3.66 -8.41
N THR A 44 18.49 -4.34 -7.90
CA THR A 44 17.59 -3.78 -6.90
C THR A 44 18.01 -4.31 -5.53
N HIS A 45 18.13 -3.41 -4.57
CA HIS A 45 18.29 -3.78 -3.16
C HIS A 45 17.03 -3.38 -2.42
N VAL A 46 16.63 -4.20 -1.45
CA VAL A 46 15.56 -3.85 -0.52
C VAL A 46 16.11 -3.92 0.90
N VAL A 47 15.80 -2.91 1.70
CA VAL A 47 16.22 -2.81 3.10
C VAL A 47 15.00 -2.52 3.93
N VAL A 48 14.76 -3.33 4.95
CA VAL A 48 13.71 -3.10 5.94
C VAL A 48 14.36 -2.65 7.24
N LEU A 49 13.85 -1.55 7.79
CA LEU A 49 14.27 -0.95 9.05
C LEU A 49 13.17 -1.12 10.10
N ASP A 50 13.55 -1.36 11.36
CA ASP A 50 12.67 -1.08 12.50
C ASP A 50 12.59 0.44 12.66
N ALA A 51 11.39 1.01 12.52
CA ALA A 51 11.17 2.45 12.53
C ALA A 51 11.47 3.11 13.88
N ARG A 52 11.43 2.33 14.97
CA ARG A 52 11.69 2.82 16.32
C ARG A 52 13.17 2.86 16.64
N THR A 53 13.94 1.84 16.22
CA THR A 53 15.37 1.75 16.55
C THR A 53 16.30 2.18 15.42
N GLY A 54 15.81 2.15 14.18
CA GLY A 54 16.62 2.32 12.97
C GLY A 54 17.43 1.09 12.58
N ASP A 55 17.25 -0.04 13.26
CA ASP A 55 18.00 -1.26 12.98
C ASP A 55 17.56 -1.91 11.66
N VAL A 56 18.51 -2.46 10.91
CA VAL A 56 18.20 -3.27 9.73
C VAL A 56 17.62 -4.62 10.18
N VAL A 57 16.37 -4.88 9.79
CA VAL A 57 15.69 -6.15 10.07
C VAL A 57 15.69 -7.11 8.88
N ARG A 58 15.82 -6.60 7.66
CA ARG A 58 16.02 -7.43 6.46
C ARG A 58 16.80 -6.65 5.42
N GLN A 59 17.66 -7.33 4.67
CA GLN A 59 18.34 -6.75 3.52
C GLN A 59 18.51 -7.82 2.45
N GLU A 60 18.08 -7.50 1.23
CA GLU A 60 18.17 -8.43 0.10
C GLU A 60 18.63 -7.73 -1.17
N LYS A 61 19.26 -8.50 -2.05
CA LYS A 61 19.59 -8.09 -3.41
C LYS A 61 18.80 -8.96 -4.38
N LEU A 62 18.00 -8.33 -5.22
CA LEU A 62 17.15 -9.01 -6.19
C LEU A 62 17.74 -8.93 -7.60
N PRO A 63 17.81 -10.06 -8.33
CA PRO A 63 18.42 -10.12 -9.65
C PRO A 63 17.47 -9.64 -10.78
N ASP A 64 16.16 -9.79 -10.58
CA ASP A 64 15.15 -9.58 -11.61
C ASP A 64 14.57 -8.15 -11.60
N LEU A 65 13.75 -7.83 -12.60
CA LEU A 65 12.98 -6.59 -12.63
C LEU A 65 11.99 -6.61 -11.47
N VAL A 66 12.12 -5.65 -10.57
CA VAL A 66 11.22 -5.48 -9.43
C VAL A 66 10.06 -4.56 -9.82
N LEU A 67 8.85 -5.05 -9.65
CA LEU A 67 7.60 -4.33 -9.96
C LEU A 67 7.06 -3.57 -8.75
N GLY A 68 7.24 -4.10 -7.54
CA GLY A 68 6.69 -3.50 -6.33
C GLY A 68 7.13 -4.21 -5.06
N GLN A 69 6.70 -3.67 -3.92
CA GLN A 69 6.94 -4.23 -2.60
C GLN A 69 5.75 -3.96 -1.68
N ALA A 70 5.56 -4.80 -0.67
CA ALA A 70 4.59 -4.62 0.40
C ALA A 70 5.12 -5.16 1.73
N LEU A 71 4.64 -4.61 2.84
CA LEU A 71 4.96 -5.07 4.20
C LEU A 71 3.69 -5.53 4.90
N THR A 72 3.70 -6.78 5.35
CA THR A 72 2.87 -7.16 6.50
C THR A 72 3.59 -6.75 7.78
N ASN A 73 3.00 -7.00 8.95
CA ASN A 73 3.70 -6.69 10.21
C ASN A 73 4.97 -7.55 10.39
N ASN A 74 5.02 -8.75 9.78
CA ASN A 74 6.06 -9.75 10.05
C ASN A 74 6.80 -10.25 8.79
N ALA A 75 6.43 -9.80 7.60
CA ALA A 75 7.04 -10.23 6.34
C ALA A 75 7.13 -9.09 5.32
N LEU A 76 8.24 -9.07 4.58
CA LEU A 76 8.43 -8.29 3.37
C LEU A 76 8.07 -9.15 2.16
N ALA A 77 7.21 -8.64 1.27
CA ALA A 77 7.01 -9.20 -0.05
C ALA A 77 7.60 -8.27 -1.10
N VAL A 78 8.37 -8.83 -2.04
CA VAL A 78 8.84 -8.10 -3.22
C VAL A 78 8.39 -8.81 -4.48
N GLU A 79 7.71 -8.07 -5.35
CA GLU A 79 7.23 -8.58 -6.62
C GLU A 79 8.28 -8.40 -7.71
N THR A 80 8.62 -9.49 -8.40
CA THR A 80 9.53 -9.51 -9.54
C THR A 80 8.86 -10.10 -10.76
N ALA A 81 9.33 -9.72 -11.95
CA ALA A 81 8.86 -10.26 -13.21
C ALA A 81 9.97 -10.28 -14.27
N GLN A 82 9.69 -10.96 -15.38
CA GLN A 82 10.50 -11.00 -16.60
C GLN A 82 10.15 -9.85 -17.57
N ASP A 83 9.06 -9.12 -17.30
CA ASP A 83 8.58 -7.98 -18.07
C ASP A 83 7.93 -6.95 -17.13
N PHE A 84 7.54 -5.78 -17.64
CA PHE A 84 6.96 -4.67 -16.86
C PHE A 84 5.52 -4.91 -16.38
N PHE A 85 5.12 -6.17 -16.21
CA PHE A 85 3.83 -6.62 -15.70
C PHE A 85 3.97 -8.06 -15.19
N PRO A 86 3.17 -8.51 -14.22
CA PRO A 86 3.31 -9.85 -13.63
C PRO A 86 2.66 -10.95 -14.46
N GLY A 87 1.54 -10.66 -15.13
CA GLY A 87 0.79 -11.64 -15.91
C GLY A 87 1.48 -12.13 -17.19
N GLY A 88 0.99 -13.22 -17.78
CA GLY A 88 1.41 -13.69 -19.11
C GLY A 88 2.91 -13.94 -19.25
N SER A 89 3.57 -13.24 -20.18
CA SER A 89 5.03 -13.31 -20.39
C SER A 89 5.84 -12.75 -19.22
N GLY A 90 5.21 -11.93 -18.37
CA GLY A 90 5.80 -11.38 -17.16
C GLY A 90 6.25 -12.44 -16.17
N ARG A 91 5.53 -13.57 -16.06
CA ARG A 91 5.87 -14.68 -15.14
C ARG A 91 6.20 -14.18 -13.72
N GLY A 92 5.30 -13.35 -13.20
CA GLY A 92 5.44 -12.69 -11.91
C GLY A 92 5.71 -13.67 -10.77
N LYS A 93 6.48 -13.20 -9.80
CA LYS A 93 6.77 -13.92 -8.55
C LYS A 93 6.83 -12.95 -7.38
N LEU A 94 6.26 -13.36 -6.26
CA LEU A 94 6.52 -12.75 -4.96
C LEU A 94 7.68 -13.48 -4.29
N HIS A 95 8.65 -12.71 -3.82
CA HIS A 95 9.67 -13.14 -2.87
C HIS A 95 9.23 -12.69 -1.47
N VAL A 96 8.82 -13.64 -0.63
CA VAL A 96 8.30 -13.35 0.71
C VAL A 96 9.35 -13.70 1.76
N PHE A 97 9.87 -12.66 2.42
CA PHE A 97 10.93 -12.72 3.41
C PHE A 97 10.37 -12.52 4.81
N SER A 98 10.67 -13.44 5.74
CA SER A 98 10.36 -13.24 7.15
C SER A 98 11.22 -12.11 7.75
N LEU A 99 10.59 -11.22 8.51
CA LEU A 99 11.28 -10.18 9.30
C LEU A 99 11.80 -10.72 10.64
N GLU A 100 11.17 -11.77 11.16
CA GLU A 100 11.63 -12.46 12.37
C GLU A 100 12.82 -13.38 12.08
N LYS A 101 12.71 -14.20 11.03
CA LYS A 101 13.75 -15.14 10.61
C LYS A 101 14.62 -14.54 9.51
N LYS A 102 15.43 -13.56 9.90
CA LYS A 102 16.22 -12.70 8.99
C LYS A 102 17.13 -13.44 8.01
N SER A 103 17.55 -14.66 8.34
CA SER A 103 18.45 -15.47 7.51
C SER A 103 17.76 -16.56 6.68
N ASP A 104 16.46 -16.78 6.88
CA ASP A 104 15.72 -17.76 6.09
C ASP A 104 15.58 -17.26 4.65
N PRO A 105 15.67 -18.14 3.63
CA PRO A 105 15.43 -17.75 2.24
C PRO A 105 13.99 -17.26 2.06
N ALA A 106 13.76 -16.49 0.99
CA ALA A 106 12.40 -16.13 0.60
C ALA A 106 11.58 -17.38 0.23
N ALA A 107 10.31 -17.37 0.59
CA ALA A 107 9.33 -18.19 -0.12
C ALA A 107 9.07 -17.55 -1.49
N GLU A 108 9.12 -18.36 -2.56
CA GLU A 108 8.77 -17.92 -3.91
C GLU A 108 7.33 -18.35 -4.24
N ILE A 109 6.48 -17.37 -4.55
CA ILE A 109 5.08 -17.62 -4.90
C ILE A 109 4.84 -17.07 -6.32
N PRO A 110 4.48 -17.91 -7.31
CA PRO A 110 4.14 -17.43 -8.64
C PRO A 110 2.83 -16.63 -8.59
N VAL A 111 2.80 -15.49 -9.28
CA VAL A 111 1.63 -14.60 -9.35
C VAL A 111 1.47 -14.05 -10.76
N ASP A 112 0.23 -13.78 -11.16
CA ASP A 112 -0.14 -13.13 -12.41
C ASP A 112 -0.88 -11.79 -12.20
N GLN A 113 -1.05 -11.39 -10.94
CA GLN A 113 -1.67 -10.15 -10.48
C GLN A 113 -0.63 -9.25 -9.81
N TRP A 114 -0.83 -7.94 -9.89
CA TRP A 114 0.02 -6.91 -9.28
C TRP A 114 -0.03 -6.96 -7.76
N LEU A 115 1.12 -6.81 -7.11
CA LEU A 115 1.19 -6.54 -5.68
C LEU A 115 0.77 -5.10 -5.40
N VAL A 116 -0.43 -4.91 -4.85
CA VAL A 116 -1.03 -3.58 -4.62
C VAL A 116 -1.02 -3.14 -3.17
N GLY A 117 -0.66 -4.02 -2.24
CA GLY A 117 -0.52 -3.67 -0.83
C GLY A 117 -0.44 -4.89 0.09
N ALA A 118 -0.66 -4.65 1.39
CA ALA A 118 -0.71 -5.68 2.40
C ALA A 118 -1.58 -5.25 3.59
N SER A 119 -2.13 -6.24 4.29
CA SER A 119 -2.70 -6.12 5.63
C SER A 119 -1.67 -6.51 6.68
N ARG A 120 -2.07 -6.65 7.95
CA ARG A 120 -1.16 -7.07 9.03
C ARG A 120 -0.57 -8.45 8.78
N THR A 121 -1.32 -9.31 8.08
CA THR A 121 -1.01 -10.74 7.94
C THR A 121 -1.04 -11.26 6.50
N THR A 122 -1.58 -10.49 5.56
CA THR A 122 -1.80 -10.94 4.18
C THR A 122 -1.32 -9.92 3.16
N LEU A 123 -1.06 -10.39 1.94
CA LEU A 123 -0.71 -9.58 0.78
C LEU A 123 -1.96 -9.34 -0.06
N LEU A 124 -2.03 -8.18 -0.71
CA LEU A 124 -3.15 -7.77 -1.54
C LEU A 124 -2.71 -7.75 -3.00
N LEU A 125 -3.41 -8.50 -3.84
CA LEU A 125 -3.15 -8.58 -5.28
C LEU A 125 -4.34 -8.09 -6.09
N SER A 126 -4.10 -7.52 -7.27
CA SER A 126 -5.15 -7.08 -8.19
C SER A 126 -4.72 -7.28 -9.65
N SER A 127 -5.66 -7.56 -10.55
CA SER A 127 -5.38 -7.58 -12.00
C SER A 127 -5.04 -6.18 -12.54
N GLU A 128 -5.57 -5.15 -11.88
CA GLU A 128 -5.28 -3.74 -12.14
C GLU A 128 -4.16 -3.23 -11.25
N THR A 129 -3.34 -2.34 -11.78
CA THR A 129 -2.34 -1.60 -10.99
C THR A 129 -2.98 -0.40 -10.31
N ALA A 130 -2.54 -0.08 -9.09
CA ALA A 130 -2.96 1.13 -8.40
C ALA A 130 -2.06 2.30 -8.80
N LEU A 131 -2.65 3.48 -9.02
CA LEU A 131 -1.89 4.71 -9.16
C LEU A 131 -1.30 5.06 -7.80
N GLN A 132 0.03 5.16 -7.72
CA GLN A 132 0.72 5.49 -6.48
C GLN A 132 0.68 7.01 -6.25
N GLY A 133 -0.09 7.44 -5.24
CA GLY A 133 -0.19 8.82 -4.76
C GLY A 133 -0.01 8.91 -3.24
N ARG A 134 -0.73 9.83 -2.56
CA ARG A 134 -0.84 9.80 -1.08
C ARG A 134 -1.51 8.51 -0.59
N VAL A 135 -2.35 7.96 -1.45
CA VAL A 135 -3.07 6.70 -1.31
C VAL A 135 -2.91 5.91 -2.59
N SER A 136 -3.16 4.60 -2.55
CA SER A 136 -3.12 3.73 -3.71
C SER A 136 -4.53 3.60 -4.28
N GLU A 137 -4.87 4.42 -5.27
CA GLU A 137 -6.20 4.45 -5.89
C GLU A 137 -6.20 3.71 -7.23
N PHE A 138 -7.28 2.99 -7.51
CA PHE A 138 -7.50 2.36 -8.80
C PHE A 138 -8.27 3.30 -9.74
N PRO A 139 -7.92 3.36 -11.05
CA PRO A 139 -8.67 4.17 -12.02
C PRO A 139 -10.17 3.86 -12.05
N ASP A 140 -10.50 2.58 -11.91
CA ASP A 140 -11.84 2.01 -11.77
C ASP A 140 -11.86 1.04 -10.57
N THR A 141 -13.04 0.58 -10.15
CA THR A 141 -13.09 -0.43 -9.09
C THR A 141 -12.51 -1.76 -9.55
N THR A 142 -11.70 -2.40 -8.71
CA THR A 142 -11.11 -3.72 -9.00
C THR A 142 -11.56 -4.78 -7.99
N THR A 143 -11.21 -6.03 -8.27
CA THR A 143 -11.27 -7.11 -7.29
C THR A 143 -9.88 -7.33 -6.70
N VAL A 144 -9.79 -7.29 -5.37
CA VAL A 144 -8.55 -7.56 -4.63
C VAL A 144 -8.55 -9.01 -4.12
N THR A 145 -7.52 -9.77 -4.50
CA THR A 145 -7.24 -11.08 -3.96
C THR A 145 -6.38 -10.95 -2.70
N GLN A 146 -6.83 -11.51 -1.59
CA GLN A 146 -6.08 -11.58 -0.35
C GLN A 146 -5.30 -12.89 -0.31
N LEU A 147 -3.98 -12.81 -0.16
CA LEU A 147 -3.07 -13.94 -0.15
C LEU A 147 -2.36 -14.03 1.21
N ASP A 148 -2.31 -15.21 1.83
CA ASP A 148 -1.42 -15.39 2.97
C ASP A 148 0.07 -15.31 2.53
N ILE A 149 0.97 -15.20 3.50
CA ILE A 149 2.42 -15.15 3.24
C ILE A 149 3.02 -16.46 2.70
N HIS A 150 2.21 -17.51 2.55
CA HIS A 150 2.58 -18.81 1.98
C HIS A 150 2.03 -19.04 0.58
N GLY A 151 1.23 -18.12 0.05
CA GLY A 151 0.68 -18.17 -1.30
C GLY A 151 -0.71 -18.79 -1.40
N HIS A 152 -1.44 -18.96 -0.30
CA HIS A 152 -2.82 -19.41 -0.33
C HIS A 152 -3.78 -18.23 -0.39
N VAL A 153 -4.78 -18.32 -1.28
CA VAL A 153 -5.86 -17.33 -1.33
C VAL A 153 -6.74 -17.49 -0.10
N VAL A 154 -6.83 -16.42 0.68
CA VAL A 154 -7.64 -16.35 1.91
C VAL A 154 -9.02 -15.76 1.62
N ASN A 155 -9.08 -14.76 0.74
CA ASN A 155 -10.33 -14.07 0.40
C ASN A 155 -10.23 -13.36 -0.95
N THR A 156 -11.38 -12.89 -1.45
CA THR A 156 -11.48 -12.04 -2.63
C THR A 156 -12.50 -10.95 -2.37
N ILE A 157 -12.10 -9.70 -2.56
CA ILE A 157 -12.89 -8.52 -2.19
C ILE A 157 -13.23 -7.73 -3.47
N PRO A 158 -14.51 -7.67 -3.87
CA PRO A 158 -14.93 -6.94 -5.05
C PRO A 158 -15.09 -5.44 -4.78
N ASN A 159 -15.19 -4.66 -5.86
CA ASN A 159 -15.52 -3.23 -5.86
C ASN A 159 -14.56 -2.37 -5.01
N VAL A 160 -13.28 -2.72 -4.99
CA VAL A 160 -12.26 -1.96 -4.28
C VAL A 160 -11.85 -0.76 -5.12
N ARG A 161 -11.94 0.43 -4.54
CA ARG A 161 -11.53 1.70 -5.17
C ARG A 161 -10.14 2.13 -4.72
N GLU A 162 -9.76 1.79 -3.50
CA GLU A 162 -8.54 2.30 -2.87
C GLU A 162 -7.95 1.26 -1.90
N ILE A 163 -6.62 1.11 -1.91
CA ILE A 163 -5.88 0.50 -0.82
C ILE A 163 -5.48 1.60 0.16
N VAL A 164 -6.04 1.53 1.37
CA VAL A 164 -5.82 2.51 2.44
C VAL A 164 -4.75 1.96 3.38
N PHE A 165 -4.04 2.85 4.08
CA PHE A 165 -3.03 2.44 5.04
C PHE A 165 -3.63 1.65 6.22
N GLY A 166 -2.78 0.90 6.92
CA GLY A 166 -3.16 0.23 8.17
C GLY A 166 -4.00 -1.03 7.98
N GLY A 167 -4.05 -1.59 6.76
CA GLY A 167 -4.83 -2.78 6.45
C GLY A 167 -6.30 -2.50 6.13
N TRP A 168 -6.62 -1.28 5.74
CA TRP A 168 -7.95 -0.86 5.30
C TRP A 168 -8.02 -0.78 3.78
N ILE A 169 -9.21 -0.98 3.22
CA ILE A 169 -9.47 -0.72 1.80
C ILE A 169 -10.80 0.02 1.66
N ARG A 170 -10.88 0.94 0.70
CA ARG A 170 -12.14 1.59 0.35
C ARG A 170 -12.88 0.76 -0.67
N THR A 171 -14.12 0.40 -0.33
CA THR A 171 -15.05 -0.29 -1.22
C THR A 171 -16.22 0.61 -1.54
N VAL A 172 -16.67 0.58 -2.79
CA VAL A 172 -17.89 1.26 -3.20
C VAL A 172 -18.98 0.20 -3.48
N PRO A 173 -20.26 0.51 -3.27
CA PRO A 173 -21.33 -0.36 -3.71
C PRO A 173 -21.25 -0.60 -5.22
N THR A 174 -21.62 -1.80 -5.66
CA THR A 174 -21.85 -2.09 -7.08
C THR A 174 -22.96 -1.16 -7.57
N SER A 175 -22.63 -0.14 -8.37
CA SER A 175 -23.65 0.75 -8.93
C SER A 175 -24.44 -0.02 -9.99
N SER A 176 -25.74 -0.19 -9.77
CA SER A 176 -26.67 -0.46 -10.87
C SER A 176 -27.02 0.90 -11.50
N ASN A 177 -26.34 1.25 -12.60
CA ASN A 177 -26.75 2.30 -13.54
C ASN A 177 -27.17 3.65 -12.91
N GLU A 178 -26.27 4.37 -12.25
CA GLU A 178 -26.48 5.81 -12.01
C GLU A 178 -25.49 6.60 -12.87
N SER A 179 -26.06 7.44 -13.72
CA SER A 179 -25.43 8.23 -14.78
C SER A 179 -24.37 9.21 -14.27
N GLU A 180 -23.33 9.42 -15.09
CA GLU A 180 -22.12 10.24 -14.89
C GLU A 180 -22.35 11.77 -14.68
N HIS A 181 -23.45 12.19 -14.04
CA HIS A 181 -23.86 13.59 -14.03
C HIS A 181 -24.15 14.22 -12.65
N ASP A 182 -23.59 13.68 -11.56
CA ASP A 182 -23.59 14.36 -10.25
C ASP A 182 -22.22 14.18 -9.57
N ALA A 183 -21.27 15.06 -9.89
CA ALA A 183 -19.89 15.01 -9.40
C ALA A 183 -19.67 15.67 -8.03
N GLU A 184 -20.71 16.09 -7.30
CA GLU A 184 -20.54 16.81 -6.02
C GLU A 184 -21.69 16.49 -5.05
N ALA A 185 -21.66 15.30 -4.43
CA ALA A 185 -22.14 15.02 -3.06
C ALA A 185 -22.24 13.50 -2.79
N SER A 186 -21.41 12.99 -1.87
CA SER A 186 -21.62 11.73 -1.14
C SER A 186 -21.58 10.43 -1.96
N GLU A 187 -20.40 10.08 -2.46
CA GLU A 187 -20.16 8.72 -2.96
C GLU A 187 -20.31 7.72 -1.82
N LYS A 188 -21.32 6.84 -1.93
CA LYS A 188 -21.49 5.74 -0.98
C LYS A 188 -20.20 4.93 -0.96
N SER A 189 -19.57 4.82 0.20
CA SER A 189 -18.33 4.08 0.33
C SER A 189 -18.17 3.53 1.74
N ASN A 190 -17.38 2.46 1.84
CA ASN A 190 -17.08 1.83 3.11
C ASN A 190 -15.59 1.58 3.22
N LEU A 191 -15.06 1.77 4.42
CA LEU A 191 -13.76 1.22 4.78
C LEU A 191 -13.96 -0.21 5.28
N LEU A 192 -13.23 -1.15 4.70
CA LEU A 192 -13.20 -2.55 5.09
C LEU A 192 -11.82 -2.88 5.66
N HIS A 193 -11.77 -3.37 6.90
CA HIS A 193 -10.54 -3.86 7.51
C HIS A 193 -10.26 -5.26 6.95
N VAL A 194 -9.15 -5.42 6.24
CA VAL A 194 -8.85 -6.63 5.47
C VAL A 194 -8.70 -7.86 6.39
N ASP A 195 -8.04 -7.73 7.54
CA ASP A 195 -7.81 -8.88 8.43
C ASP A 195 -9.06 -9.32 9.23
N THR A 196 -9.93 -8.39 9.63
CA THR A 196 -11.06 -8.69 10.54
C THR A 196 -12.40 -8.75 9.82
N GLY A 197 -12.49 -8.21 8.61
CA GLY A 197 -13.74 -8.03 7.88
C GLY A 197 -14.64 -6.92 8.45
N ALA A 198 -14.17 -6.15 9.44
CA ALA A 198 -14.91 -5.02 9.99
C ALA A 198 -15.18 -3.99 8.89
N LYS A 199 -16.43 -3.55 8.77
CA LYS A 199 -16.88 -2.64 7.73
C LYS A 199 -17.49 -1.40 8.34
N VAL A 200 -17.01 -0.24 7.92
CA VAL A 200 -17.43 1.06 8.44
C VAL A 200 -17.91 1.91 7.28
N ASP A 201 -19.14 2.42 7.39
CA ASP A 201 -19.69 3.35 6.41
C ASP A 201 -19.00 4.72 6.54
N VAL A 202 -18.46 5.18 5.42
CA VAL A 202 -17.80 6.49 5.30
C VAL A 202 -18.40 7.30 4.14
N SER A 203 -19.63 6.96 3.75
CA SER A 203 -20.37 7.68 2.72
C SER A 203 -20.49 9.17 3.08
N GLY A 204 -20.03 10.04 2.18
CA GLY A 204 -20.02 11.49 2.39
C GLY A 204 -19.06 11.97 3.49
N LYS A 205 -18.18 11.11 4.01
CA LYS A 205 -17.18 11.45 5.01
C LYS A 205 -15.81 11.60 4.38
N LEU A 206 -15.00 12.50 4.94
CA LEU A 206 -13.59 12.59 4.61
C LEU A 206 -12.81 11.61 5.49
N ALA A 207 -11.94 10.81 4.88
CA ALA A 207 -11.13 9.84 5.60
C ALA A 207 -9.71 9.79 5.04
N TRP A 208 -8.71 9.86 5.90
CA TRP A 208 -7.29 9.81 5.51
C TRP A 208 -6.41 9.24 6.61
N ILE A 209 -5.18 8.91 6.24
CA ILE A 209 -4.16 8.33 7.13
C ILE A 209 -3.73 9.39 8.15
N SER A 210 -3.76 9.06 9.44
CA SER A 210 -3.38 9.97 10.51
C SER A 210 -2.72 9.25 11.68
N ASP A 211 -2.05 10.01 12.54
CA ASP A 211 -1.58 9.54 13.83
C ASP A 211 -2.76 9.53 14.81
N THR A 212 -3.10 8.34 15.30
CA THR A 212 -4.16 8.11 16.29
C THR A 212 -3.55 7.89 17.68
N PRO A 213 -4.34 7.88 18.77
CA PRO A 213 -3.85 7.56 20.11
C PRO A 213 -3.10 6.23 20.22
N THR A 214 -3.36 5.30 19.30
CA THR A 214 -2.78 3.96 19.29
C THR A 214 -1.67 3.79 18.24
N GLY A 215 -1.22 4.88 17.62
CA GLY A 215 -0.27 4.86 16.51
C GLY A 215 -0.97 5.13 15.18
N THR A 216 -0.43 4.63 14.07
CA THR A 216 -1.00 4.93 12.76
C THR A 216 -2.42 4.39 12.60
N GLY A 217 -3.26 5.12 11.88
CA GLY A 217 -4.63 4.71 11.61
C GLY A 217 -5.30 5.55 10.55
N VAL A 218 -6.63 5.48 10.48
CA VAL A 218 -7.46 6.31 9.60
C VAL A 218 -8.31 7.22 10.45
N PHE A 219 -8.21 8.53 10.21
CA PHE A 219 -9.08 9.52 10.84
C PHE A 219 -10.24 9.85 9.91
N VAL A 220 -11.45 9.98 10.47
CA VAL A 220 -12.68 10.24 9.73
C VAL A 220 -13.42 11.44 10.31
N GLN A 221 -13.80 12.36 9.43
CA GLN A 221 -14.56 13.56 9.78
C GLN A 221 -15.71 13.83 8.81
N ASP A 222 -16.71 14.57 9.29
CA ASP A 222 -17.79 15.12 8.49
C ASP A 222 -17.42 16.52 7.98
N GLU A 223 -17.88 16.82 6.78
CA GLU A 223 -17.88 18.17 6.21
C GLU A 223 -19.27 18.78 6.37
N VAL A 224 -19.40 19.78 7.24
CA VAL A 224 -20.67 20.41 7.60
C VAL A 224 -20.70 21.82 7.03
N HIS A 225 -21.75 22.12 6.27
CA HIS A 225 -21.96 23.46 5.72
C HIS A 225 -22.85 24.25 6.67
N THR A 226 -22.37 25.39 7.16
CA THR A 226 -23.08 26.25 8.09
C THR A 226 -23.97 27.26 7.35
N ASP A 227 -24.99 27.79 8.05
CA ASP A 227 -25.94 28.77 7.48
C ASP A 227 -25.27 30.07 7.00
N ASP A 228 -24.09 30.41 7.52
CA ASP A 228 -23.28 31.55 7.09
C ASP A 228 -22.38 31.24 5.88
N GLY A 229 -22.53 30.07 5.27
CA GLY A 229 -21.82 29.65 4.06
C GLY A 229 -20.39 29.19 4.30
N LYS A 230 -20.03 28.83 5.54
CA LYS A 230 -18.72 28.26 5.86
C LYS A 230 -18.78 26.73 5.85
N THR A 231 -17.63 26.13 5.65
CA THR A 231 -17.41 24.71 5.82
C THR A 231 -16.73 24.48 7.17
N GLU A 232 -17.35 23.69 8.02
CA GLU A 232 -16.79 23.19 9.27
C GLU A 232 -16.46 21.70 9.14
N TYR A 233 -15.36 21.29 9.77
CA TYR A 233 -14.91 19.90 9.78
C TYR A 233 -15.08 19.32 11.18
N VAL A 234 -15.90 18.27 11.28
CA VAL A 234 -16.29 17.69 12.57
C VAL A 234 -15.70 16.29 12.68
N PRO A 235 -14.72 16.06 13.58
CA PRO A 235 -14.22 14.72 13.88
C PRO A 235 -15.36 13.75 14.25
N VAL A 236 -15.42 12.59 13.60
CA VAL A 236 -16.47 11.58 13.85
C VAL A 236 -15.90 10.39 14.60
N PHE A 237 -14.85 9.77 14.06
CA PHE A 237 -14.15 8.65 14.69
C PHE A 237 -12.74 8.49 14.09
N TRP A 238 -11.93 7.65 14.72
CA TRP A 238 -10.71 7.13 14.13
C TRP A 238 -10.70 5.61 14.16
N LEU A 239 -9.88 4.99 13.31
CA LEU A 239 -9.72 3.55 13.16
C LEU A 239 -8.25 3.22 13.40
N SER A 240 -7.95 2.32 14.34
CA SER A 240 -6.57 1.88 14.55
C SER A 240 -6.10 0.97 13.41
N SER A 241 -4.79 0.96 13.17
CA SER A 241 -4.15 -0.11 12.41
C SER A 241 -3.74 -1.31 13.25
N THR A 242 -4.07 -1.34 14.56
CA THR A 242 -3.56 -2.36 15.50
C THR A 242 -4.62 -3.12 16.31
N ASP A 243 -5.91 -2.84 16.16
CA ASP A 243 -7.03 -3.51 16.86
C ASP A 243 -7.93 -4.37 15.95
N ASP A 244 -9.20 -4.55 16.28
CA ASP A 244 -10.19 -5.33 15.52
C ASP A 244 -10.91 -4.53 14.40
N GLY A 245 -10.57 -3.26 14.21
CA GLY A 245 -11.17 -2.37 13.21
C GLY A 245 -12.49 -1.73 13.66
N HIS A 246 -12.78 -1.65 14.95
CA HIS A 246 -13.92 -0.86 15.42
C HIS A 246 -13.66 0.66 15.35
N PRO A 247 -14.69 1.49 15.12
CA PRO A 247 -14.58 2.94 15.24
C PRO A 247 -14.36 3.39 16.68
N HIS A 248 -13.36 4.25 16.90
CA HIS A 248 -13.08 4.92 18.16
C HIS A 248 -13.60 6.35 18.17
N THR A 249 -14.25 6.75 19.26
CA THR A 249 -14.85 8.09 19.40
C THR A 249 -14.27 8.89 20.57
N GLU A 250 -13.35 8.28 21.32
CA GLU A 250 -12.53 8.94 22.33
C GLU A 250 -11.37 9.73 21.71
N ASN A 251 -10.87 10.73 22.45
CA ASN A 251 -9.73 11.58 22.09
C ASN A 251 -9.88 12.32 20.75
N LEU A 252 -11.10 12.60 20.29
CA LEU A 252 -11.33 13.29 19.02
C LEU A 252 -10.88 14.74 19.03
N GLU A 253 -10.73 15.34 20.22
CA GLU A 253 -10.23 16.69 20.40
C GLU A 253 -8.81 16.89 19.88
N GLN A 254 -8.00 15.84 19.76
CA GLN A 254 -6.63 15.94 19.21
C GLN A 254 -6.61 16.24 17.70
N PHE A 255 -7.72 15.97 16.99
CA PHE A 255 -7.83 16.15 15.54
C PHE A 255 -8.48 17.48 15.17
N LYS A 256 -8.77 18.33 16.15
CA LYS A 256 -9.27 19.67 15.91
C LYS A 256 -8.07 20.60 15.78
N ASP A 257 -8.07 21.41 14.72
CA ASP A 257 -7.13 22.52 14.61
C ASP A 257 -7.37 23.48 15.82
N GLU A 258 -6.29 23.94 16.46
CA GLU A 258 -6.35 25.06 17.44
C GLU A 258 -6.68 26.39 16.76
#